data_AF-A0A972YBT6-F1
#
_entry.id   AF-A0A972YBT6-F1
#
_cell.length_a   1.000
_cell.length_b   1.000
_cell.length_c   1.000
_cell.angle_alpha   90.00
_cell.angle_beta   90.00
_cell.angle_gamma   90.00
#
_symmetry.space_group_name_H-M   'P 1'
#
loop_
_entity.id
_entity.type
_entity.pdbx_description
1 polymer ?
#
loop_
_entity_poly.entity_id
_entity_poly.type
_entity_poly.pdbx_seq_one_letter_code
_entity_poly.pdbx_strand_id
1 'polypeptide(L)'
;VPDPVLFKPLIGMDATSSSPPNTVGERWPEDLSMGSSPEQHPMAWATRSDCYRGVYSAMGHGFESYQDPNYRAFLSFAFDWVSEARDVQTGCAP
;
A
#
# COMPACT_ATOMS: atom_id res chain seq x y z
N VAL A 1 -9.39 5.01 -9.23
CA VAL A 1 -9.36 3.92 -8.24
C VAL A 1 -8.74 2.71 -8.92
N PRO A 2 -7.72 2.07 -8.35
CA PRO A 2 -7.04 0.93 -8.98
C PRO A 2 -7.98 -0.27 -9.16
N ASP A 3 -7.74 -1.09 -10.20
CA ASP A 3 -8.58 -2.26 -10.51
C ASP A 3 -8.45 -3.37 -9.45
N PRO A 4 -9.51 -3.75 -8.72
CA PRO A 4 -9.44 -4.75 -7.65
C PRO A 4 -9.01 -6.15 -8.11
N VAL A 5 -9.03 -6.45 -9.42
CA VAL A 5 -8.49 -7.70 -9.97
C VAL A 5 -6.96 -7.71 -9.98
N LEU A 6 -6.33 -6.53 -10.10
CA LEU A 6 -4.87 -6.36 -10.24
C LEU A 6 -4.17 -5.96 -8.94
N PHE A 7 -4.92 -5.51 -7.92
CA PHE A 7 -4.40 -4.98 -6.67
C PHE A 7 -4.95 -5.75 -5.47
N LYS A 8 -4.09 -6.48 -4.76
CA LYS A 8 -4.47 -7.15 -3.50
C LYS A 8 -4.09 -6.29 -2.30
N PRO A 9 -5.04 -5.99 -1.38
CA PRO A 9 -4.72 -5.35 -0.11
C PRO A 9 -3.80 -6.26 0.71
N LEU A 10 -2.66 -5.74 1.18
CA LEU A 10 -1.64 -6.58 1.83
C LEU A 10 -1.73 -6.62 3.35
N ILE A 11 -2.45 -5.68 3.98
CA ILE A 11 -2.41 -5.50 5.44
C ILE A 11 -3.82 -5.54 6.07
N GLY A 12 -4.88 -5.70 5.29
CA GLY A 12 -6.26 -5.60 5.80
C GLY A 12 -6.54 -4.26 6.51
N MET A 13 -5.65 -3.28 6.33
CA MET A 13 -5.74 -1.92 6.83
C MET A 13 -6.15 -1.02 5.68
N ASP A 14 -7.19 -0.25 5.93
CA ASP A 14 -7.71 0.76 5.04
C ASP A 14 -7.94 2.08 5.77
N ALA A 15 -8.30 3.14 5.03
CA ALA A 15 -8.44 4.47 5.61
C ALA A 15 -9.50 4.53 6.75
N THR A 16 -10.50 3.63 6.75
CA THR A 16 -11.50 3.50 7.82
C THR A 16 -10.94 2.82 9.07
N SER A 17 -9.87 2.05 8.96
CA SER A 17 -9.20 1.44 10.13
C SER A 17 -8.49 2.47 11.02
N SER A 18 -8.16 3.63 10.47
CA SER A 18 -7.50 4.72 11.19
C SER A 18 -8.42 5.88 11.56
N SER A 19 -9.63 5.97 10.96
CA SER A 19 -10.57 7.12 11.04
C SER A 19 -9.89 8.42 11.46
N PRO A 20 -8.91 8.91 10.67
CA PRO A 20 -8.00 9.92 11.16
C PRO A 20 -8.78 11.22 11.36
N PRO A 21 -8.78 11.80 12.57
CA PRO A 21 -9.55 12.99 12.86
C PRO A 21 -9.00 14.16 12.04
N ASN A 22 -9.91 15.01 11.55
CA ASN A 22 -9.49 16.19 10.83
C ASN A 22 -8.75 17.20 11.72
N THR A 23 -7.43 17.28 11.53
CA THR A 23 -6.56 18.32 12.11
C THR A 23 -6.04 19.31 11.07
N VAL A 24 -6.55 19.25 9.83
CA VAL A 24 -6.04 20.00 8.66
C VAL A 24 -6.78 21.33 8.48
N GLY A 25 -8.05 21.43 8.93
CA GLY A 25 -8.80 22.68 9.02
C GLY A 25 -10.31 22.53 8.83
N GLU A 26 -11.10 23.54 9.23
CA GLU A 26 -12.57 23.54 9.29
C GLU A 26 -13.28 23.23 7.95
N ARG A 27 -12.57 23.29 6.83
CA ARG A 27 -13.13 23.06 5.48
C ARG A 27 -13.28 21.57 5.12
N TRP A 28 -12.64 20.66 5.86
CA TRP A 28 -12.62 19.24 5.55
C TRP A 28 -13.56 18.42 6.45
N PRO A 29 -14.07 17.26 5.98
CA PRO A 29 -14.92 16.37 6.80
C PRO A 29 -14.21 15.92 8.08
N GLU A 30 -14.97 15.60 9.14
CA GLU A 30 -14.40 15.13 10.43
C GLU A 30 -13.65 13.79 10.30
N ASP A 31 -14.18 12.90 9.45
CA ASP A 31 -13.51 11.67 9.03
C ASP A 31 -12.83 11.90 7.68
N LEU A 32 -11.50 11.82 7.67
CA LEU A 32 -10.69 11.97 6.47
C LEU A 32 -10.46 10.63 5.75
N SER A 33 -11.16 9.56 6.14
CA SER A 33 -11.11 8.29 5.43
C SER A 33 -11.56 8.47 3.98
N MET A 34 -10.75 7.95 3.05
CA MET A 34 -11.08 7.95 1.63
C MET A 34 -11.67 6.59 1.29
N GLY A 35 -12.84 6.56 0.65
CA GLY A 35 -13.54 5.31 0.35
C GLY A 35 -14.31 4.73 1.54
N SER A 36 -15.28 3.87 1.23
CA SER A 36 -16.18 3.20 2.17
C SER A 36 -15.79 1.74 2.46
N SER A 37 -14.74 1.24 1.81
CA SER A 37 -14.24 -0.12 1.99
C SER A 37 -12.73 -0.20 1.69
N PRO A 38 -12.03 -1.22 2.21
CA PRO A 38 -10.60 -1.43 1.99
C PRO A 38 -10.16 -1.41 0.53
N GLU A 39 -11.00 -1.90 -0.37
CA GLU A 39 -10.70 -1.99 -1.79
C GLU A 39 -10.77 -0.62 -2.49
N GLN A 40 -11.52 0.33 -1.92
CA GLN A 40 -11.69 1.67 -2.51
C GLN A 40 -10.49 2.58 -2.24
N HIS A 41 -9.77 2.36 -1.12
CA HIS A 41 -8.56 3.12 -0.79
C HIS A 41 -7.57 2.30 0.07
N PRO A 42 -6.91 1.30 -0.53
CA PRO A 42 -5.95 0.46 0.19
C PRO A 42 -4.71 1.26 0.59
N MET A 43 -4.32 1.15 1.86
CA MET A 43 -3.12 1.81 2.39
C MET A 43 -1.81 1.12 1.98
N ALA A 44 -1.89 -0.15 1.58
CA ALA A 44 -0.80 -0.90 0.97
C ALA A 44 -1.36 -1.97 0.03
N TRP A 45 -0.71 -2.15 -1.12
CA TRP A 45 -1.12 -3.11 -2.14
C TRP A 45 0.08 -3.69 -2.90
N ALA A 46 -0.11 -4.87 -3.48
CA ALA A 46 0.80 -5.46 -4.46
C ALA A 46 0.12 -5.59 -5.82
N THR A 47 0.94 -5.51 -6.86
CA THR A 47 0.59 -5.84 -8.23
C THR A 47 1.66 -6.72 -8.85
N ARG A 48 1.27 -7.56 -9.80
CA ARG A 48 2.16 -8.46 -10.53
C ARG A 48 1.67 -8.57 -11.97
N SER A 49 2.63 -8.62 -12.89
CA SER A 49 2.47 -9.17 -14.24
C SER A 49 3.56 -10.20 -14.50
N ASP A 50 3.60 -10.74 -15.72
CA ASP A 50 4.72 -11.56 -16.17
C ASP A 50 6.02 -10.75 -16.31
N CYS A 51 5.93 -9.42 -16.34
CA CYS A 51 7.06 -8.52 -16.58
C CYS A 51 7.53 -7.73 -15.36
N TYR A 52 6.70 -7.62 -14.32
CA TYR A 52 7.05 -6.84 -13.14
C TYR A 52 6.31 -7.30 -11.89
N ARG A 53 6.87 -6.91 -10.75
CA ARG A 53 6.24 -6.94 -9.44
C ARG A 53 6.33 -5.54 -8.87
N GLY A 54 5.27 -5.09 -8.21
CA GLY A 54 5.22 -3.79 -7.58
C GLY A 54 4.52 -3.90 -6.24
N VAL A 55 5.05 -3.18 -5.25
CA VAL A 55 4.42 -3.00 -3.95
C VAL A 55 4.34 -1.51 -3.66
N TYR A 56 3.22 -1.08 -3.10
CA TYR A 56 2.99 0.29 -2.64
C TYR A 56 2.61 0.27 -1.17
N SER A 57 3.05 1.31 -0.45
CA SER A 57 2.56 1.67 0.87
C SER A 57 2.42 3.19 0.96
N ALA A 58 1.32 3.68 1.53
CA ALA A 58 1.15 5.09 1.85
C ALA A 58 1.69 5.46 3.24
N MET A 59 2.31 4.52 3.95
CA MET A 59 3.00 4.78 5.22
C MET A 59 4.42 5.31 4.97
N GLY A 60 5.08 5.85 6.01
CA GLY A 60 6.49 6.25 5.92
C GLY A 60 6.76 7.74 5.68
N HIS A 61 5.76 8.62 5.89
CA HIS A 61 5.98 10.07 5.87
C HIS A 61 6.89 10.55 7.02
N GLY A 62 6.75 9.94 8.20
CA GLY A 62 7.57 10.24 9.39
C GLY A 62 8.57 9.12 9.70
N PHE A 63 9.68 9.46 10.38
CA PHE A 63 10.72 8.48 10.74
C PHE A 63 10.20 7.43 11.73
N GLU A 64 9.21 7.79 12.56
CA GLU A 64 8.54 6.94 13.54
C GLU A 64 7.86 5.74 12.87
N SER A 65 7.37 5.90 11.64
CA SER A 65 6.81 4.79 10.86
C SER A 65 7.84 3.67 10.72
N TYR A 66 9.11 4.02 10.50
CA TYR A 66 10.21 3.05 10.36
C TYR A 66 10.75 2.53 11.69
N GLN A 67 10.25 3.03 12.84
CA GLN A 67 10.53 2.44 14.15
C GLN A 67 9.59 1.26 14.45
N ASP A 68 8.44 1.18 13.78
CA ASP A 68 7.51 0.06 13.93
C ASP A 68 8.15 -1.25 13.36
N PRO A 69 8.33 -2.28 14.20
CA PRO A 69 8.94 -3.53 13.77
C PRO A 69 8.10 -4.28 12.72
N ASN A 70 6.78 -4.14 12.74
CA ASN A 70 5.89 -4.75 11.75
C ASN A 70 6.00 -4.03 10.40
N TYR A 71 6.09 -2.69 10.40
CA TYR A 71 6.28 -1.95 9.15
C TYR A 71 7.64 -2.27 8.52
N ARG A 72 8.69 -2.38 9.34
CA ARG A 72 10.00 -2.84 8.86
C ARG A 72 9.96 -4.25 8.28
N ALA A 73 9.28 -5.19 8.94
CA ALA A 73 9.12 -6.55 8.43
C ALA A 73 8.37 -6.56 7.10
N PHE A 74 7.28 -5.78 6.99
CA PHE A 74 6.55 -5.59 5.73
C PHE A 74 7.47 -5.08 4.62
N LEU A 75 8.26 -4.03 4.87
CA LEU A 75 9.19 -3.49 3.88
C LEU A 75 10.26 -4.51 3.47
N SER A 76 10.83 -5.23 4.43
CA SER A 76 11.80 -6.31 4.13
C SER A 76 11.20 -7.38 3.22
N PHE A 77 10.02 -7.90 3.54
CA PHE A 77 9.34 -8.88 2.68
C PHE A 77 8.96 -8.31 1.31
N ALA A 78 8.56 -7.05 1.25
CA ALA A 78 8.25 -6.38 0.00
C ALA A 78 9.51 -6.29 -0.89
N PHE A 79 10.65 -5.87 -0.34
CA PHE A 79 11.92 -5.79 -1.06
C PHE A 79 12.40 -7.16 -1.53
N ASP A 80 12.34 -8.18 -0.68
CA ASP A 80 12.69 -9.54 -1.06
C ASP A 80 11.82 -10.00 -2.23
N TRP A 81 10.49 -9.86 -2.11
CA TRP A 81 9.56 -10.31 -3.14
C TRP A 81 9.68 -9.59 -4.49
N VAL A 82 9.93 -8.27 -4.50
CA VAL A 82 10.10 -7.52 -5.77
C VAL A 82 11.47 -7.73 -6.41
N SER A 83 12.49 -8.05 -5.61
CA SER A 83 13.86 -8.30 -6.09
C SER A 83 14.09 -9.74 -6.56
N GLU A 84 13.19 -10.66 -6.21
CA GLU A 84 13.21 -12.03 -6.73
C GLU A 84 13.10 -12.07 -8.26
N ALA A 85 14.15 -12.58 -8.92
CA ALA A 85 14.17 -12.81 -10.36
C ALA A 85 13.27 -13.98 -10.81
N ARG A 86 12.65 -14.71 -9.87
CA ARG A 86 11.79 -15.85 -10.17
C ARG A 86 10.47 -15.36 -10.78
N ASP A 87 9.98 -16.08 -11.77
CA ASP A 87 8.65 -15.87 -12.37
C ASP A 87 8.42 -14.50 -13.03
N VAL A 88 9.50 -13.79 -13.42
CA VAL A 88 9.46 -12.63 -14.32
C VAL A 88 10.09 -13.04 -15.65
N GLN A 89 9.35 -12.89 -16.75
CA GLN A 89 9.82 -13.24 -18.08
C GLN A 89 10.94 -12.31 -18.55
N THR A 90 11.95 -12.89 -19.19
CA THR A 90 12.97 -12.15 -19.94
C THR A 90 12.38 -11.66 -21.28
N GLY A 91 12.65 -10.41 -21.66
CA GLY A 91 12.21 -9.85 -22.96
C GLY A 91 11.04 -8.85 -22.88
N CYS A 92 10.61 -8.50 -21.67
CA CYS A 92 9.69 -7.40 -21.46
C CYS A 92 10.34 -6.06 -21.83
N ALA A 93 9.61 -5.22 -22.57
CA ALA A 93 10.05 -3.85 -22.82
C ALA A 93 10.05 -3.04 -21.51
N PRO A 94 11.01 -2.12 -21.30
CA PRO A 94 11.01 -1.20 -20.18
C PRO A 94 9.82 -0.23 -20.21
#